data_AF-A0A0F9BZK1-F1
#
_entry.id   AF-A0A0F9BZK1-F1
#
_cell.length_a   1.000
_cell.length_b   1.000
_cell.length_c   1.000
_cell.angle_alpha   90.00
_cell.angle_beta   90.00
_cell.angle_gamma   90.00
#
_symmetry.space_group_name_H-M   'P 1'
#
loop_
_entity.id
_entity.type
_entity.pdbx_description
1 polymer ?
#
loop_
_entity_poly.entity_id
_entity_poly.type
_entity_poly.pdbx_seq_one_letter_code
_entity_poly.pdbx_strand_id
1 'polypeptide(L)'
;MFGFLKSVSLPNIRDFPLETYSINFSLDKLVLGVDNIRYDVHLSPSFCTAGKKFVTQLFARYSQVGEMPGMGSSEKWNKERDEFKLLCRHIMVEAFNQAKLKADIEIDFLAQTAVIKWLIEEVRNQYETMVESLKNNIRKCDLSYQQDLREVIGLKEELSSVQKRKKSILLIVGKELFRYFIDVQFRDLKEMREANFGAQAVLPKDLFSNPLFHLENLNDDLFMTEEYVLLGHRFEDLNAYNSLILLIKTLLGEIGMIHQSEQDLSGEPVSIPYEKEKTLEKKQKDNFDREIDGWTKEASNVDILFNYCQSKDRYKRLKRQKIAKQDLFHLKKQAEDQRQLLNFFYERFQKRGALKNIVAFYEMLPIYQNYCPPLSPHQILTFLIVRKERRL
;
A
#
# COMPACT_ATOMS: atom_id res chain seq x y z
N MET A 1 26.19 -37.55 -26.84
CA MET A 1 26.00 -36.23 -27.46
C MET A 1 25.47 -35.28 -26.40
N PHE A 2 26.36 -34.49 -25.80
CA PHE A 2 25.97 -33.45 -24.85
C PHE A 2 25.44 -32.27 -25.65
N GLY A 3 24.13 -32.02 -25.55
CA GLY A 3 23.51 -30.84 -26.12
C GLY A 3 24.03 -29.61 -25.39
N PHE A 4 24.80 -28.78 -26.11
CA PHE A 4 25.13 -27.42 -25.73
C PHE A 4 23.83 -26.61 -25.63
N LEU A 5 23.23 -26.57 -24.44
CA LEU A 5 22.40 -25.44 -24.06
C LEU A 5 23.35 -24.25 -24.00
N LYS A 6 23.33 -23.37 -25.01
CA LYS A 6 23.91 -22.04 -24.91
C LYS A 6 23.41 -21.45 -23.58
N SER A 7 24.30 -21.20 -22.63
CA SER A 7 23.99 -20.40 -21.46
C SER A 7 23.56 -19.03 -21.99
N VAL A 8 22.26 -18.79 -22.06
CA VAL A 8 21.74 -17.46 -22.33
C VAL A 8 22.17 -16.62 -21.13
N SER A 9 23.14 -15.74 -21.34
CA SER A 9 23.56 -14.78 -20.32
C SER A 9 22.36 -13.91 -19.97
N LEU A 10 21.98 -13.90 -18.69
CA LEU A 10 20.88 -13.05 -18.23
C LEU A 10 21.30 -11.58 -18.39
N PRO A 11 20.37 -10.67 -18.75
CA PRO A 11 20.69 -9.26 -18.85
C PRO A 11 21.06 -8.70 -17.47
N ASN A 12 21.92 -7.67 -17.45
CA ASN A 12 22.29 -7.01 -16.21
C ASN A 12 21.10 -6.18 -15.71
N ILE A 13 20.73 -6.35 -14.44
CA ILE A 13 19.63 -5.60 -13.84
C ILE A 13 19.86 -4.09 -13.87
N ARG A 14 21.12 -3.65 -13.80
CA ARG A 14 21.50 -2.22 -13.85
C ARG A 14 21.42 -1.60 -15.24
N ASP A 15 21.21 -2.40 -16.29
CA ASP A 15 20.94 -1.89 -17.64
C ASP A 15 19.51 -1.34 -17.78
N PHE A 16 18.63 -1.66 -16.81
CA PHE A 16 17.26 -1.17 -16.77
C PHE A 16 17.17 0.14 -15.98
N PRO A 17 16.34 1.10 -16.42
CA PRO A 17 16.14 2.36 -15.73
C PRO A 17 15.20 2.16 -14.52
N LEU A 18 15.63 1.37 -13.54
CA LEU A 18 14.83 1.07 -12.35
C LEU A 18 14.73 2.28 -11.43
N GLU A 19 13.52 2.51 -10.93
CA GLU A 19 13.24 3.55 -9.95
C GLU A 19 13.40 3.00 -8.53
N THR A 20 13.90 3.82 -7.61
CA THR A 20 14.11 3.41 -6.21
C THR A 20 13.10 4.12 -5.32
N TYR A 21 12.25 3.35 -4.66
CA TYR A 21 11.35 3.89 -3.65
C TYR A 21 12.03 3.91 -2.28
N SER A 22 12.18 5.12 -1.73
CA SER A 22 12.65 5.31 -0.37
C SER A 22 11.93 6.48 0.28
N ILE A 23 11.57 6.33 1.55
CA ILE A 23 11.01 7.41 2.37
C ILE A 23 12.05 7.72 3.43
N ASN A 24 12.54 8.95 3.46
CA ASN A 24 13.35 9.45 4.55
C ASN A 24 12.44 10.08 5.62
N PHE A 25 11.95 9.23 6.53
CA PHE A 25 11.11 9.65 7.65
C PHE A 25 11.88 9.39 8.94
N SER A 26 12.40 10.43 9.56
CA SER A 26 13.03 10.41 10.89
C SER A 26 12.35 11.44 11.77
N LEU A 27 12.34 11.18 13.07
CA LEU A 27 11.91 12.12 14.12
C LEU A 27 13.03 12.29 15.16
N ASP A 28 14.25 11.86 14.86
CA ASP A 28 15.35 11.74 15.83
C ASP A 28 15.89 13.09 16.31
N LYS A 29 15.62 14.19 15.58
CA LYS A 29 16.02 15.55 15.98
C LYS A 29 15.04 16.19 16.96
N LEU A 30 13.84 15.65 17.09
CA LEU A 30 12.81 16.20 17.94
C LEU A 30 13.02 15.81 19.39
N VAL A 31 12.70 16.73 20.30
CA VAL A 31 12.70 16.46 21.73
C VAL A 31 11.43 15.67 22.09
N LEU A 32 11.60 14.60 22.85
CA LEU A 32 10.49 13.80 23.37
C LEU A 32 9.66 14.61 24.39
N GLY A 33 8.42 14.19 24.58
CA GLY A 33 7.48 14.74 25.55
C GLY A 33 7.87 14.45 27.00
N VAL A 34 7.00 14.82 27.93
CA VAL A 34 7.28 14.79 29.38
C VAL A 34 7.64 13.40 29.89
N ASP A 35 7.08 12.35 29.29
CA ASP A 35 7.32 10.96 29.66
C ASP A 35 8.64 10.38 29.08
N ASN A 36 9.35 11.13 28.23
CA ASN A 36 10.54 10.69 27.47
C ASN A 36 10.30 9.42 26.62
N ILE A 37 9.06 9.13 26.24
CA ILE A 37 8.69 7.97 25.42
C ILE A 37 7.92 8.40 24.16
N ARG A 38 7.15 9.50 24.23
CA ARG A 38 6.23 9.91 23.16
C ARG A 38 6.50 11.32 22.70
N TYR A 39 6.05 11.65 21.49
CA TYR A 39 5.94 13.03 21.04
C TYR A 39 4.53 13.54 21.33
N ASP A 40 4.44 14.67 22.03
CA ASP A 40 3.17 15.31 22.35
C ASP A 40 2.81 16.34 21.27
N VAL A 41 1.64 16.17 20.66
CA VAL A 41 1.11 17.08 19.64
C VAL A 41 -0.27 17.54 20.05
N HIS A 42 -0.45 18.86 20.12
CA HIS A 42 -1.75 19.47 20.39
C HIS A 42 -2.42 19.89 19.08
N LEU A 43 -3.54 19.24 18.74
CA LEU A 43 -4.38 19.64 17.60
C LEU A 43 -5.47 20.60 18.06
N SER A 44 -5.72 21.66 17.28
CA SER A 44 -6.69 22.69 17.64
C SER A 44 -8.10 22.12 17.86
N PRO A 45 -8.83 22.55 18.91
CA PRO A 45 -10.20 22.08 19.17
C PRO A 45 -11.18 22.33 18.02
N SER A 46 -11.00 23.42 17.27
CA SER A 46 -11.81 23.76 16.09
C SER A 46 -11.67 22.71 14.99
N PHE A 47 -10.44 22.29 14.68
CA PHE A 47 -10.21 21.21 13.72
C PHE A 47 -10.81 19.89 14.19
N CYS A 48 -10.57 19.51 15.44
CA CYS A 48 -11.10 18.26 15.98
C CYS A 48 -12.64 18.24 15.92
N THR A 49 -13.28 19.38 16.23
CA THR A 49 -14.74 19.53 16.17
C THR A 49 -15.27 19.46 14.74
N ALA A 50 -14.63 20.15 13.80
CA ALA A 50 -15.04 20.12 12.39
C ALA A 50 -14.82 18.74 11.76
N GLY A 51 -13.68 18.10 12.04
CA GLY A 51 -13.40 16.74 11.60
C GLY A 51 -14.40 15.74 12.16
N LYS A 52 -14.73 15.81 13.46
CA LYS A 52 -15.77 14.98 14.07
C LYS A 52 -17.11 15.11 13.35
N LYS A 53 -17.59 16.35 13.12
CA LYS A 53 -18.84 16.60 12.38
C LYS A 53 -18.83 15.97 10.99
N PHE A 54 -17.75 16.18 10.25
CA PHE A 54 -17.61 15.66 8.89
C PHE A 54 -17.55 14.13 8.86
N VAL A 55 -16.84 13.50 9.79
CA VAL A 55 -16.79 12.04 9.93
C VAL A 55 -18.18 11.49 10.30
N THR A 56 -18.93 12.15 11.19
CA THR A 56 -20.32 11.77 11.48
C THR A 56 -21.19 11.79 10.20
N GLN A 57 -21.04 12.80 9.33
CA GLN A 57 -21.75 12.83 8.05
C GLN A 57 -21.33 11.69 7.10
N LEU A 58 -20.05 11.35 7.04
CA LEU A 58 -19.55 10.21 6.29
C LEU A 58 -20.22 8.90 6.75
N PHE A 59 -20.33 8.69 8.06
CA PHE A 59 -21.03 7.53 8.61
C PHE A 59 -22.52 7.53 8.29
N ALA A 60 -23.20 8.67 8.41
CA ALA A 60 -24.61 8.79 8.02
C ALA A 60 -24.81 8.40 6.54
N ARG A 61 -23.87 8.77 5.67
CA ARG A 61 -23.93 8.45 4.24
C ARG A 61 -23.68 6.98 3.91
N TYR A 62 -22.70 6.34 4.55
CA TYR A 62 -22.25 4.99 4.16
C TYR A 62 -22.80 3.85 5.02
N SER A 63 -23.32 4.14 6.21
CA SER A 63 -23.88 3.11 7.09
C SER A 63 -25.21 2.55 6.58
N GLN A 64 -25.93 3.29 5.72
CA GLN A 64 -27.27 2.93 5.22
C GLN A 64 -28.28 2.63 6.35
N VAL A 65 -28.02 3.16 7.55
CA VAL A 65 -29.00 3.31 8.62
C VAL A 65 -29.99 4.40 8.19
N GLY A 66 -31.25 4.37 8.65
CA GLY A 66 -32.31 5.34 8.33
C GLY A 66 -31.96 6.81 8.63
N GLU A 67 -32.92 7.65 9.05
CA GLU A 67 -32.62 9.07 9.35
C GLU A 67 -31.64 9.22 10.53
N MET A 68 -30.34 9.21 10.22
CA MET A 68 -29.28 9.42 11.18
C MET A 68 -29.07 10.92 11.43
N PRO A 69 -28.79 11.33 12.68
CA PRO A 69 -28.37 12.69 12.97
C PRO A 69 -27.11 13.02 12.15
N GLY A 70 -27.24 13.89 11.14
CA GLY A 70 -26.14 14.20 10.21
C GLY A 70 -26.45 13.97 8.73
N MET A 71 -27.60 13.38 8.39
CA MET A 71 -28.10 13.31 7.01
C MET A 71 -28.54 14.72 6.57
N GLY A 72 -27.56 15.58 6.29
CA GLY A 72 -27.75 16.95 5.84
C GLY A 72 -28.14 17.03 4.37
N SER A 73 -28.67 18.17 3.96
CA SER A 73 -28.78 18.50 2.54
C SER A 73 -27.41 18.44 1.86
N SER A 74 -27.39 18.27 0.53
CA SER A 74 -26.14 18.31 -0.25
C SER A 74 -25.31 19.59 0.02
N GLU A 75 -25.98 20.70 0.31
CA GLU A 75 -25.37 21.98 0.70
C GLU A 75 -24.67 21.89 2.06
N LYS A 76 -25.31 21.30 3.07
CA LYS A 76 -24.71 21.09 4.40
C LYS A 76 -23.49 20.17 4.32
N TRP A 77 -23.56 19.14 3.49
CA TRP A 77 -22.43 18.24 3.20
C TRP A 77 -21.23 19.00 2.62
N ASN A 78 -21.45 19.77 1.54
CA ASN A 78 -20.38 20.52 0.88
C ASN A 78 -19.74 21.51 1.86
N LYS A 79 -20.55 22.19 2.67
CA LYS A 79 -20.07 23.13 3.69
C LYS A 79 -19.16 22.45 4.71
N GLU A 80 -19.56 21.31 5.29
CA GLU A 80 -18.77 20.62 6.31
C GLU A 80 -17.49 20.01 5.72
N ARG A 81 -17.55 19.48 4.50
CA ARG A 81 -16.36 19.04 3.75
C ARG A 81 -15.36 20.19 3.55
N ASP A 82 -15.85 21.33 3.08
CA ASP A 82 -14.99 22.47 2.74
C ASP A 82 -14.40 23.13 4.00
N GLU A 83 -15.18 23.18 5.10
CA GLU A 83 -14.71 23.59 6.43
C GLU A 83 -13.61 22.65 6.96
N PHE A 84 -13.79 21.34 6.84
CA PHE A 84 -12.76 20.36 7.21
C PHE A 84 -11.46 20.56 6.40
N LYS A 85 -11.56 20.70 5.07
CA LYS A 85 -10.39 20.94 4.21
C LYS A 85 -9.66 22.22 4.57
N LEU A 86 -10.41 23.30 4.82
CA LEU A 86 -9.85 24.60 5.21
C LEU A 86 -9.06 24.50 6.52
N LEU A 87 -9.66 23.91 7.56
CA LEU A 87 -9.00 23.76 8.87
C LEU A 87 -7.82 22.79 8.83
N CYS A 88 -7.92 21.72 8.03
CA CYS A 88 -6.80 20.83 7.77
C CYS A 88 -5.63 21.57 7.12
N ARG A 89 -5.89 22.39 6.09
CA ARG A 89 -4.89 23.24 5.46
C ARG A 89 -4.26 24.19 6.47
N HIS A 90 -5.06 24.85 7.31
CA HIS A 90 -4.53 25.77 8.32
C HIS A 90 -3.54 25.09 9.27
N ILE A 91 -3.87 23.91 9.82
CA ILE A 91 -2.95 23.17 10.69
C ILE A 91 -1.68 22.78 9.96
N MET A 92 -1.79 22.26 8.73
CA MET A 92 -0.62 21.82 7.96
C MET A 92 0.27 23.00 7.56
N VAL A 93 -0.30 24.15 7.21
CA VAL A 93 0.47 25.37 6.91
C VAL A 93 1.17 25.89 8.16
N GLU A 94 0.51 25.88 9.31
CA GLU A 94 1.10 26.28 10.58
C GLU A 94 2.27 25.36 10.96
N ALA A 95 2.09 24.04 10.86
CA ALA A 95 3.15 23.07 11.10
C ALA A 95 4.34 23.27 10.16
N PHE A 96 4.08 23.48 8.87
CA PHE A 96 5.11 23.80 7.89
C PHE A 96 5.85 25.11 8.22
N ASN A 97 5.14 26.15 8.64
CA ASN A 97 5.76 27.42 9.03
C ASN A 97 6.67 27.23 10.26
N GLN A 98 6.24 26.42 11.24
CA GLN A 98 7.08 26.09 12.40
C GLN A 98 8.32 25.29 12.00
N ALA A 99 8.16 24.29 11.12
CA ALA A 99 9.27 23.55 10.53
C ALA A 99 10.25 24.49 9.83
N LYS A 100 9.75 25.43 9.03
CA LYS A 100 10.56 26.42 8.32
C LYS A 100 11.32 27.35 9.28
N LEU A 101 10.64 27.87 10.31
CA LEU A 101 11.26 28.75 11.30
C LEU A 101 12.39 28.07 12.07
N LYS A 102 12.26 26.77 12.36
CA LYS A 102 13.28 25.98 13.06
C LYS A 102 14.25 25.26 12.12
N ALA A 103 14.08 25.42 10.81
CA ALA A 103 14.82 24.70 9.78
C ALA A 103 14.83 23.17 9.97
N ASP A 104 13.71 22.61 10.43
CA ASP A 104 13.58 21.19 10.74
C ASP A 104 12.27 20.61 10.19
N ILE A 105 12.37 19.82 9.12
CA ILE A 105 11.24 19.17 8.44
C ILE A 105 10.55 18.12 9.33
N GLU A 106 11.25 17.55 10.32
CA GLU A 106 10.71 16.50 11.16
C GLU A 106 9.49 16.99 11.96
N ILE A 107 9.39 18.29 12.20
CA ILE A 107 8.21 18.94 12.80
C ILE A 107 6.97 18.81 11.91
N ASP A 108 7.12 19.03 10.60
CA ASP A 108 6.02 18.85 9.65
C ASP A 108 5.67 17.36 9.49
N PHE A 109 6.66 16.46 9.50
CA PHE A 109 6.42 15.01 9.54
C PHE A 109 5.62 14.60 10.77
N LEU A 110 6.01 15.06 11.96
CA LEU A 110 5.29 14.78 13.20
C LEU A 110 3.85 15.30 13.14
N ALA A 111 3.63 16.51 12.61
CA ALA A 111 2.29 17.08 12.47
C ALA A 111 1.42 16.28 11.48
N GLN A 112 1.96 15.89 10.33
CA GLN A 112 1.26 15.04 9.36
C GLN A 112 0.87 13.70 9.99
N THR A 113 1.80 13.05 10.72
CA THR A 113 1.53 11.80 11.45
C THR A 113 0.47 11.98 12.53
N ALA A 114 0.50 13.08 13.27
CA ALA A 114 -0.48 13.36 14.31
C ALA A 114 -1.90 13.52 13.74
N VAL A 115 -2.05 14.23 12.61
CA VAL A 115 -3.34 14.37 11.93
C VAL A 115 -3.83 13.03 11.41
N ILE A 116 -2.98 12.24 10.76
CA ILE A 116 -3.35 10.89 10.27
C ILE A 116 -3.81 9.99 11.41
N LYS A 117 -3.04 9.96 12.50
CA LYS A 117 -3.38 9.18 13.69
C LYS A 117 -4.74 9.60 14.24
N TRP A 118 -4.95 10.90 14.40
CA TRP A 118 -6.22 11.44 14.88
C TRP A 118 -7.40 11.07 13.96
N LEU A 119 -7.23 11.17 12.63
CA LEU A 119 -8.27 10.79 11.67
C LEU A 119 -8.63 9.30 11.76
N ILE A 120 -7.63 8.42 11.90
CA ILE A 120 -7.85 6.97 12.07
C ILE A 120 -8.64 6.70 13.36
N GLU A 121 -8.25 7.32 14.46
CA GLU A 121 -8.92 7.18 15.76
C GLU A 121 -10.34 7.73 15.71
N GLU A 122 -10.56 8.89 15.09
CA GLU A 122 -11.88 9.50 14.99
C GLU A 122 -12.85 8.66 14.15
N VAL A 123 -12.40 8.06 13.04
CA VAL A 123 -13.23 7.14 12.25
C VAL A 123 -13.69 5.95 13.11
N ARG A 124 -12.79 5.36 13.91
CA ARG A 124 -13.14 4.25 14.81
C ARG A 124 -14.10 4.70 15.92
N ASN A 125 -13.83 5.85 16.54
CA ASN A 125 -14.67 6.40 17.60
C ASN A 125 -16.10 6.72 17.10
N GLN A 126 -16.23 7.25 15.88
CA GLN A 126 -17.54 7.54 15.28
C GLN A 126 -18.34 6.26 14.98
N TYR A 127 -17.68 5.19 14.54
CA TYR A 127 -18.35 3.89 14.39
C TYR A 127 -18.91 3.38 15.72
N GLU A 128 -18.11 3.39 16.79
CA GLU A 128 -18.56 2.92 18.11
C GLU A 128 -19.67 3.82 18.69
N THR A 129 -19.58 5.13 18.47
CA THR A 129 -20.63 6.10 18.87
C THR A 129 -21.95 5.81 18.14
N MET A 130 -21.90 5.51 16.84
CA MET A 130 -23.07 5.14 16.04
C MET A 130 -23.71 3.84 16.57
N VAL A 131 -22.90 2.81 16.83
CA VAL A 131 -23.38 1.53 17.38
C VAL A 131 -24.03 1.72 18.75
N GLU A 132 -23.43 2.52 19.63
CA GLU A 132 -24.00 2.79 20.95
C GLU A 132 -25.30 3.62 20.86
N SER A 133 -25.39 4.56 19.90
CA SER A 133 -26.63 5.29 19.62
C SER A 133 -27.76 4.36 19.21
N LEU A 134 -27.49 3.40 18.31
CA LEU A 134 -28.48 2.40 17.88
C LEU A 134 -28.94 1.52 19.05
N LYS A 135 -28.01 1.03 19.87
CA LYS A 135 -28.34 0.25 21.09
C LYS A 135 -29.22 1.04 22.05
N ASN A 136 -28.92 2.33 22.25
CA ASN A 136 -29.69 3.18 23.14
C ASN A 136 -31.09 3.48 22.60
N ASN A 137 -31.25 3.64 21.28
CA ASN A 137 -32.57 3.79 20.67
C ASN A 137 -33.40 2.51 20.83
N ILE A 138 -32.82 1.33 20.61
CA ILE A 138 -33.49 0.04 20.86
C ILE A 138 -33.96 -0.05 22.32
N ARG A 139 -33.09 0.26 23.28
CA ARG A 139 -33.44 0.26 24.72
C ARG A 139 -34.59 1.21 25.05
N LYS A 140 -34.61 2.40 24.45
CA LYS A 140 -35.70 3.38 24.65
C LYS A 140 -37.03 2.86 24.12
N CYS A 141 -37.03 2.25 22.93
CA CYS A 141 -38.23 1.67 22.34
C CYS A 141 -38.74 0.46 23.16
N ASP A 142 -37.83 -0.38 23.67
CA ASP A 142 -38.19 -1.54 24.51
C ASP A 142 -38.87 -1.11 25.83
N LEU A 143 -38.56 0.08 26.37
CA LEU A 143 -39.13 0.63 27.61
C LEU A 143 -40.43 1.43 27.42
N SER A 144 -40.81 1.77 26.18
CA SER A 144 -42.02 2.53 25.89
C SER A 144 -43.27 1.66 25.98
N TYR A 145 -44.32 2.15 26.63
CA TYR A 145 -45.62 1.44 26.75
C TYR A 145 -46.39 1.36 25.42
N GLN A 146 -46.10 2.24 24.45
CA GLN A 146 -46.57 2.12 23.06
C GLN A 146 -45.48 1.43 22.23
N GLN A 147 -45.42 0.10 22.33
CA GLN A 147 -44.51 -0.71 21.51
C GLN A 147 -45.01 -0.74 20.06
N ASP A 148 -44.39 0.04 19.17
CA ASP A 148 -44.38 -0.34 17.77
C ASP A 148 -43.32 -1.43 17.58
N LEU A 149 -43.75 -2.69 17.70
CA LEU A 149 -42.90 -3.87 17.50
C LEU A 149 -42.13 -3.81 16.17
N ARG A 150 -42.67 -3.13 15.15
CA ARG A 150 -42.04 -2.99 13.84
C ARG A 150 -40.81 -2.08 13.88
N GLU A 151 -40.86 -1.00 14.65
CA GLU A 151 -39.75 -0.05 14.81
C GLU A 151 -38.57 -0.70 15.54
N VAL A 152 -38.85 -1.45 16.61
CA VAL A 152 -37.83 -2.19 17.38
C VAL A 152 -37.13 -3.24 16.51
N ILE A 153 -37.91 -3.99 15.71
CA ILE A 153 -37.35 -5.00 14.80
C ILE A 153 -36.46 -4.32 13.75
N GLY A 154 -36.92 -3.22 13.15
CA GLY A 154 -36.14 -2.44 12.17
C GLY A 154 -34.80 -1.98 12.73
N LEU A 155 -34.78 -1.38 13.93
CA LEU A 155 -33.54 -0.94 14.57
C LEU A 155 -32.58 -2.10 14.89
N LYS A 156 -33.11 -3.27 15.28
CA LYS A 156 -32.30 -4.48 15.52
C LYS A 156 -31.70 -5.03 14.21
N GLU A 157 -32.45 -5.00 13.11
CA GLU A 157 -31.96 -5.36 11.78
C GLU A 157 -30.88 -4.39 11.29
N GLU A 158 -31.07 -3.08 11.46
CA GLU A 158 -30.07 -2.06 11.13
C GLU A 158 -28.78 -2.26 11.93
N LEU A 159 -28.87 -2.46 13.24
CA LEU A 159 -27.71 -2.73 14.10
C LEU A 159 -26.95 -3.98 13.61
N SER A 160 -27.66 -5.07 13.32
CA SER A 160 -27.08 -6.30 12.79
C SER A 160 -26.38 -6.07 11.44
N SER A 161 -27.01 -5.31 10.55
CA SER A 161 -26.47 -4.95 9.23
C SER A 161 -25.19 -4.12 9.34
N VAL A 162 -25.17 -3.11 10.20
CA VAL A 162 -23.98 -2.27 10.47
C VAL A 162 -22.85 -3.10 11.04
N GLN A 163 -23.13 -3.96 12.02
CA GLN A 163 -22.13 -4.82 12.64
C GLN A 163 -21.51 -5.81 11.65
N LYS A 164 -22.32 -6.43 10.80
CA LYS A 164 -21.83 -7.33 9.73
C LYS A 164 -20.93 -6.60 8.73
N ARG A 165 -21.20 -5.32 8.46
CA ARG A 165 -20.47 -4.50 7.49
C ARG A 165 -19.41 -3.58 8.10
N LYS A 166 -19.09 -3.74 9.39
CA LYS A 166 -18.13 -2.89 10.14
C LYS A 166 -16.89 -2.55 9.33
N LYS A 167 -16.17 -3.58 8.87
CA LYS A 167 -14.90 -3.46 8.15
C LYS A 167 -15.03 -2.65 6.85
N SER A 168 -16.05 -2.96 6.06
CA SER A 168 -16.33 -2.27 4.79
C SER A 168 -16.68 -0.79 5.02
N ILE A 169 -17.52 -0.50 6.02
CA ILE A 169 -17.90 0.87 6.38
C ILE A 169 -16.66 1.67 6.81
N LEU A 170 -15.85 1.14 7.73
CA LEU A 170 -14.62 1.77 8.21
C LEU A 170 -13.65 2.08 7.05
N LEU A 171 -13.48 1.13 6.14
CA LEU A 171 -12.61 1.27 4.98
C LEU A 171 -13.10 2.38 4.02
N ILE A 172 -14.39 2.38 3.67
CA ILE A 172 -14.96 3.36 2.74
C ILE A 172 -14.92 4.77 3.34
N VAL A 173 -15.32 4.91 4.61
CA VAL A 173 -15.30 6.20 5.32
C VAL A 173 -13.86 6.71 5.45
N GLY A 174 -12.93 5.84 5.85
CA GLY A 174 -11.51 6.16 5.98
C GLY A 174 -10.91 6.63 4.65
N LYS A 175 -11.12 5.87 3.56
CA LYS A 175 -10.64 6.22 2.22
C LYS A 175 -11.20 7.56 1.74
N GLU A 176 -12.50 7.82 1.94
CA GLU A 176 -13.06 9.10 1.51
C GLU A 176 -12.51 10.28 2.33
N LEU A 177 -12.38 10.12 3.64
CA LEU A 177 -11.79 11.13 4.52
C LEU A 177 -10.34 11.45 4.13
N PHE A 178 -9.52 10.41 3.95
CA PHE A 178 -8.11 10.54 3.59
C PHE A 178 -7.95 11.13 2.18
N ARG A 179 -8.87 10.89 1.25
CA ARG A 179 -8.86 11.56 -0.06
C ARG A 179 -8.88 13.09 0.10
N TYR A 180 -9.68 13.64 1.01
CA TYR A 180 -9.72 15.09 1.24
C TYR A 180 -8.45 15.60 1.92
N PHE A 181 -7.89 14.83 2.85
CA PHE A 181 -6.59 15.12 3.46
C PHE A 181 -5.47 15.15 2.41
N ILE A 182 -5.40 14.13 1.55
CA ILE A 182 -4.43 14.02 0.45
C ILE A 182 -4.59 15.19 -0.52
N ASP A 183 -5.82 15.56 -0.87
CA ASP A 183 -6.06 16.73 -1.72
C ASP A 183 -5.43 18.00 -1.11
N VAL A 184 -5.58 18.23 0.20
CA VAL A 184 -4.93 19.36 0.89
C VAL A 184 -3.41 19.24 0.82
N GLN A 185 -2.83 18.08 1.15
CA GLN A 185 -1.37 17.87 1.14
C GLN A 185 -0.75 18.18 -0.22
N PHE A 186 -1.37 17.70 -1.31
CA PHE A 186 -0.76 17.73 -2.63
C PHE A 186 -1.14 18.94 -3.48
N ARG A 187 -2.31 19.55 -3.28
CA ARG A 187 -2.71 20.76 -4.02
C ARG A 187 -2.19 22.03 -3.36
N ASP A 188 -2.14 22.06 -2.03
CA ASP A 188 -1.85 23.30 -1.30
C ASP A 188 -0.43 23.35 -0.76
N LEU A 189 0.13 22.22 -0.28
CA LEU A 189 1.39 22.22 0.48
C LEU A 189 2.60 21.64 -0.23
N LYS A 190 2.41 20.80 -1.26
CA LYS A 190 3.51 20.13 -1.97
C LYS A 190 4.58 21.11 -2.45
N GLU A 191 4.21 22.09 -3.27
CA GLU A 191 5.16 23.05 -3.84
C GLU A 191 5.91 23.84 -2.76
N MET A 192 5.23 24.18 -1.65
CA MET A 192 5.86 24.87 -0.53
C MET A 192 6.93 24.00 0.16
N ARG A 193 6.65 22.71 0.38
CA ARG A 193 7.61 21.76 0.96
C ARG A 193 8.80 21.55 0.03
N GLU A 194 8.55 21.32 -1.26
CA GLU A 194 9.60 21.13 -2.26
C GLU A 194 10.53 22.35 -2.34
N ALA A 195 9.95 23.55 -2.34
CA ALA A 195 10.73 24.78 -2.45
C ALA A 195 11.60 25.10 -1.23
N ASN A 196 11.21 24.67 -0.01
CA ASN A 196 11.92 25.04 1.22
C ASN A 196 12.82 23.90 1.75
N PHE A 197 12.46 22.63 1.50
CA PHE A 197 13.17 21.46 2.05
C PHE A 197 13.61 20.45 0.97
N GLY A 198 13.27 20.68 -0.30
CA GLY A 198 13.59 19.79 -1.42
C GLY A 198 12.54 18.72 -1.68
N ALA A 199 12.66 18.02 -2.83
CA ALA A 199 11.69 17.02 -3.27
C ALA A 199 11.51 15.85 -2.28
N GLN A 200 12.61 15.44 -1.64
CA GLN A 200 12.67 14.35 -0.66
C GLN A 200 11.95 14.66 0.66
N ALA A 201 11.61 15.93 0.91
CA ALA A 201 10.80 16.33 2.06
C ALA A 201 9.29 16.14 1.83
N VAL A 202 8.85 15.86 0.60
CA VAL A 202 7.46 15.53 0.32
C VAL A 202 7.27 14.04 0.52
N LEU A 203 6.47 13.69 1.52
CA LEU A 203 6.07 12.30 1.73
C LEU A 203 5.24 11.81 0.53
N PRO A 204 5.47 10.58 0.05
CA PRO A 204 4.77 10.05 -1.12
C PRO A 204 3.25 9.99 -0.95
N LYS A 205 2.50 10.17 -2.03
CA LYS A 205 1.02 10.21 -2.00
C LYS A 205 0.42 8.86 -1.58
N ASP A 206 1.03 7.79 -2.06
CA ASP A 206 0.68 6.40 -1.80
C ASP A 206 0.80 6.03 -0.32
N LEU A 207 1.72 6.67 0.43
CA LEU A 207 1.81 6.52 1.88
C LEU A 207 0.47 6.83 2.53
N PHE A 208 -0.14 7.97 2.18
CA PHE A 208 -1.40 8.42 2.77
C PHE A 208 -2.62 7.66 2.25
N SER A 209 -2.58 7.18 1.00
CA SER A 209 -3.70 6.39 0.46
C SER A 209 -3.69 4.92 0.88
N ASN A 210 -2.73 4.51 1.71
CA ASN A 210 -2.56 3.13 2.12
C ASN A 210 -3.79 2.59 2.88
N PRO A 211 -4.57 1.65 2.28
CA PRO A 211 -5.77 1.10 2.91
C PRO A 211 -5.51 0.40 4.25
N LEU A 212 -4.26 -0.02 4.54
CA LEU A 212 -3.87 -0.65 5.80
C LEU A 212 -4.13 0.24 7.02
N PHE A 213 -4.18 1.56 6.87
CA PHE A 213 -4.50 2.48 7.97
C PHE A 213 -5.91 2.27 8.55
N HIS A 214 -6.82 1.71 7.76
CA HIS A 214 -8.21 1.54 8.16
C HIS A 214 -8.52 0.13 8.69
N LEU A 215 -7.51 -0.74 8.73
CA LEU A 215 -7.65 -2.09 9.25
C LEU A 215 -7.55 -2.15 10.78
N GLU A 216 -8.37 -3.01 11.38
CA GLU A 216 -8.22 -3.42 12.78
C GLU A 216 -7.30 -4.63 12.92
N ASN A 217 -7.29 -5.51 11.90
CA ASN A 217 -6.47 -6.72 11.84
C ASN A 217 -5.77 -6.80 10.48
N LEU A 218 -4.44 -6.96 10.48
CA LEU A 218 -3.63 -7.09 9.26
C LEU A 218 -3.82 -8.45 8.57
N ASN A 219 -4.36 -9.45 9.27
CA ASN A 219 -4.61 -10.78 8.75
C ASN A 219 -6.05 -10.97 8.25
N ASP A 220 -6.66 -9.90 7.72
CA ASP A 220 -8.04 -9.94 7.23
C ASP A 220 -8.11 -10.44 5.78
N ASP A 221 -8.45 -11.71 5.61
CA ASP A 221 -8.47 -12.39 4.30
C ASP A 221 -9.37 -11.72 3.27
N LEU A 222 -10.53 -11.22 3.69
CA LEU A 222 -11.48 -10.56 2.81
C LEU A 222 -10.90 -9.26 2.28
N PHE A 223 -10.35 -8.44 3.19
CA PHE A 223 -9.66 -7.22 2.80
C PHE A 223 -8.46 -7.51 1.89
N MET A 224 -7.63 -8.49 2.24
CA MET A 224 -6.46 -8.84 1.42
C MET A 224 -6.85 -9.34 0.03
N THR A 225 -8.00 -10.00 -0.10
CA THR A 225 -8.55 -10.44 -1.39
C THR A 225 -9.07 -9.27 -2.22
N GLU A 226 -9.65 -8.26 -1.59
CA GLU A 226 -10.29 -7.11 -2.26
C GLU A 226 -9.30 -5.99 -2.61
N GLU A 227 -8.32 -5.73 -1.75
CA GLU A 227 -7.39 -4.60 -1.89
C GLU A 227 -6.00 -5.04 -2.36
N TYR A 228 -5.63 -6.30 -2.17
CA TYR A 228 -4.30 -6.84 -2.44
C TYR A 228 -4.36 -8.27 -3.01
N VAL A 229 -3.35 -9.08 -2.74
CA VAL A 229 -3.32 -10.53 -3.03
C VAL A 229 -3.54 -11.28 -1.72
N LEU A 230 -4.25 -12.41 -1.76
CA LEU A 230 -4.39 -13.28 -0.60
C LEU A 230 -3.06 -13.97 -0.27
N LEU A 231 -2.41 -13.51 0.79
CA LEU A 231 -1.14 -14.02 1.26
C LEU A 231 -1.32 -15.14 2.28
N GLY A 232 -0.32 -16.02 2.36
CA GLY A 232 -0.24 -17.03 3.41
C GLY A 232 0.02 -16.37 4.77
N HIS A 233 -0.60 -16.91 5.82
CA HIS A 233 -0.43 -16.43 7.19
C HIS A 233 0.73 -17.10 7.91
N ARG A 234 1.08 -18.32 7.49
CA ARG A 234 2.14 -19.09 8.14
C ARG A 234 3.47 -18.76 7.50
N PHE A 235 4.53 -18.81 8.30
CA PHE A 235 5.88 -18.57 7.79
C PHE A 235 6.29 -19.62 6.74
N GLU A 236 5.80 -20.85 6.87
CA GLU A 236 6.05 -21.94 5.94
C GLU A 236 5.27 -21.80 4.62
N ASP A 237 4.25 -20.92 4.58
CA ASP A 237 3.45 -20.73 3.37
C ASP A 237 4.32 -20.10 2.28
N LEU A 238 4.38 -20.76 1.12
CA LEU A 238 5.16 -20.28 -0.03
C LEU A 238 4.63 -18.95 -0.60
N ASN A 239 3.35 -18.63 -0.35
CA ASN A 239 2.72 -17.36 -0.70
C ASN A 239 2.65 -16.38 0.48
N ALA A 240 3.33 -16.62 1.60
CA ALA A 240 3.49 -15.60 2.64
C ALA A 240 4.34 -14.43 2.10
N TYR A 241 4.04 -13.22 2.59
CA TYR A 241 4.75 -12.00 2.16
C TYR A 241 6.28 -12.15 2.26
N ASN A 242 6.76 -12.57 3.44
CA ASN A 242 8.19 -12.71 3.73
C ASN A 242 8.87 -13.74 2.81
N SER A 243 8.19 -14.85 2.53
CA SER A 243 8.69 -15.91 1.64
C SER A 243 8.79 -15.42 0.20
N LEU A 244 7.76 -14.71 -0.28
CA LEU A 244 7.73 -14.16 -1.65
C LEU A 244 8.75 -13.05 -1.84
N ILE A 245 8.82 -12.08 -0.92
CA ILE A 245 9.76 -10.98 -1.04
C ILE A 245 11.20 -11.49 -0.95
N LEU A 246 11.49 -12.43 -0.06
CA LEU A 246 12.82 -13.05 0.02
C LEU A 246 13.17 -13.78 -1.28
N LEU A 247 12.22 -14.52 -1.87
CA LEU A 247 12.41 -15.16 -3.17
C LEU A 247 12.75 -14.13 -4.26
N ILE A 248 11.96 -13.06 -4.36
CA ILE A 248 12.18 -11.99 -5.36
C ILE A 248 13.55 -11.36 -5.16
N LYS A 249 13.88 -10.92 -3.93
CA LYS A 249 15.18 -10.33 -3.61
C LYS A 249 16.34 -11.27 -3.95
N THR A 250 16.20 -12.56 -3.63
CA THR A 250 17.22 -13.58 -3.96
C THR A 250 17.42 -13.68 -5.47
N LEU A 251 16.35 -13.71 -6.26
CA LEU A 251 16.44 -13.81 -7.71
C LEU A 251 17.07 -12.56 -8.35
N LEU A 252 16.72 -11.36 -7.86
CA LEU A 252 17.36 -10.11 -8.29
C LEU A 252 18.85 -10.10 -7.89
N GLY A 253 19.16 -10.61 -6.70
CA GLY A 253 20.52 -10.85 -6.21
C GLY A 253 21.33 -11.77 -7.13
N GLU A 254 20.77 -12.92 -7.49
CA GLU A 254 21.39 -13.89 -8.42
C GLU A 254 21.73 -13.24 -9.76
N ILE A 255 20.83 -12.43 -10.32
CA ILE A 255 21.07 -11.70 -11.57
C ILE A 255 22.23 -10.71 -11.40
N GLY A 256 22.27 -9.94 -10.31
CA GLY A 256 23.36 -8.99 -10.04
C GLY A 256 24.73 -9.65 -9.86
N MET A 257 24.78 -10.79 -9.18
CA MET A 257 26.04 -11.51 -8.88
C MET A 257 26.68 -12.12 -10.12
N ILE A 258 25.88 -12.61 -11.09
CA ILE A 258 26.39 -13.14 -12.37
C ILE A 258 27.26 -12.09 -13.06
N HIS A 259 26.82 -10.83 -13.08
CA HIS A 259 27.55 -9.74 -13.74
C HIS A 259 28.76 -9.22 -12.95
N GLN A 260 28.75 -9.33 -11.62
CA GLN A 260 29.95 -9.00 -10.81
C GLN A 260 31.08 -9.98 -11.12
N SER A 261 30.79 -11.27 -11.19
CA SER A 261 31.79 -12.30 -11.54
C SER A 261 32.36 -12.15 -12.95
N GLU A 262 31.56 -11.66 -13.92
CA GLU A 262 32.02 -11.38 -15.29
C GLU A 262 32.90 -10.12 -15.37
N GLN A 263 32.62 -9.10 -14.53
CA GLN A 263 33.42 -7.87 -14.47
C GLN A 263 34.77 -8.08 -13.79
N ASP A 264 34.83 -8.85 -12.69
CA ASP A 264 36.06 -9.12 -11.95
C ASP A 264 37.09 -9.93 -12.77
N LEU A 265 36.62 -10.76 -13.71
CA LEU A 265 37.48 -11.49 -14.66
C LEU A 265 38.08 -10.60 -15.76
N SER A 266 37.56 -9.37 -15.93
CA SER A 266 37.96 -8.44 -16.99
C SER A 266 38.89 -7.30 -16.54
N GLY A 267 39.10 -7.13 -15.22
CA GLY A 267 39.99 -6.13 -14.64
C GLY A 267 41.42 -6.65 -14.45
N GLU A 268 42.43 -5.77 -14.61
CA GLU A 268 43.81 -6.09 -14.19
C GLU A 268 43.85 -6.30 -12.66
N PRO A 269 44.56 -7.33 -12.16
CA PRO A 269 44.60 -7.64 -10.74
C PRO A 269 45.35 -6.54 -9.98
N VAL A 270 44.60 -5.63 -9.37
CA VAL A 270 45.14 -4.67 -8.40
C VAL A 270 45.32 -5.40 -7.08
N SER A 271 46.55 -5.43 -6.56
CA SER A 271 46.89 -6.07 -5.28
C SER A 271 46.32 -5.30 -4.10
N ILE A 272 45.04 -5.53 -3.78
CA ILE A 272 44.39 -5.04 -2.57
C ILE A 272 44.67 -6.03 -1.43
N PRO A 273 45.03 -5.58 -0.22
CA PRO A 273 45.14 -6.46 0.94
C PRO A 273 43.83 -7.21 1.22
N TYR A 274 43.92 -8.53 1.43
CA TYR A 274 42.80 -9.48 1.57
C TYR A 274 41.70 -9.06 2.58
N GLU A 275 42.07 -8.34 3.65
CA GLU A 275 41.13 -7.83 4.65
C GLU A 275 40.33 -6.60 4.16
N LYS A 276 40.94 -5.74 3.33
CA LYS A 276 40.27 -4.60 2.70
C LYS A 276 39.34 -5.05 1.58
N GLU A 277 39.71 -6.11 0.86
CA GLU A 277 38.90 -6.73 -0.18
C GLU A 277 37.58 -7.29 0.38
N LYS A 278 37.64 -8.11 1.45
CA LYS A 278 36.44 -8.59 2.15
C LYS A 278 35.54 -7.48 2.70
N THR A 279 36.14 -6.39 3.16
CA THR A 279 35.39 -5.24 3.70
C THR A 279 34.70 -4.47 2.58
N LEU A 280 35.34 -4.37 1.41
CA LEU A 280 34.81 -3.70 0.23
C LEU A 280 33.68 -4.53 -0.41
N GLU A 281 33.88 -5.83 -0.59
CA GLU A 281 32.87 -6.79 -1.06
C GLU A 281 31.62 -6.76 -0.17
N LYS A 282 31.81 -6.76 1.15
CA LYS A 282 30.70 -6.67 2.11
C LYS A 282 29.92 -5.37 1.95
N LYS A 283 30.60 -4.22 1.85
CA LYS A 283 29.95 -2.92 1.62
C LYS A 283 29.22 -2.83 0.29
N GLN A 284 29.78 -3.41 -0.78
CA GLN A 284 29.15 -3.43 -2.10
C GLN A 284 27.91 -4.31 -2.10
N LYS A 285 27.97 -5.47 -1.44
CA LYS A 285 26.81 -6.34 -1.23
C LYS A 285 25.73 -5.65 -0.40
N ASP A 286 26.10 -5.04 0.71
CA ASP A 286 25.18 -4.29 1.57
C ASP A 286 24.49 -3.14 0.81
N ASN A 287 25.21 -2.46 -0.09
CA ASN A 287 24.64 -1.43 -0.95
C ASN A 287 23.69 -2.01 -2.01
N PHE A 288 24.05 -3.13 -2.65
CA PHE A 288 23.21 -3.76 -3.65
C PHE A 288 21.92 -4.32 -3.04
N ASP A 289 21.99 -4.88 -1.84
CA ASP A 289 20.81 -5.31 -1.09
C ASP A 289 19.87 -4.12 -0.79
N ARG A 290 20.41 -2.93 -0.50
CA ARG A 290 19.61 -1.70 -0.36
C ARG A 290 18.98 -1.23 -1.67
N GLU A 291 19.69 -1.36 -2.79
CA GLU A 291 19.15 -1.05 -4.13
C GLU A 291 17.96 -1.97 -4.44
N ILE A 292 18.12 -3.28 -4.24
CA ILE A 292 17.06 -4.27 -4.41
C ILE A 292 15.85 -3.94 -3.52
N ASP A 293 16.08 -3.58 -2.26
CA ASP A 293 15.01 -3.18 -1.34
C ASP A 293 14.24 -1.95 -1.84
N GLY A 294 14.93 -1.00 -2.46
CA GLY A 294 14.33 0.16 -3.09
C GLY A 294 13.54 -0.19 -4.35
N TRP A 295 14.11 -1.01 -5.23
CA TRP A 295 13.47 -1.44 -6.48
C TRP A 295 12.22 -2.28 -6.24
N THR A 296 12.25 -3.16 -5.25
CA THR A 296 11.11 -4.05 -4.93
C THR A 296 9.91 -3.33 -4.34
N LYS A 297 10.11 -2.11 -3.80
CA LYS A 297 9.03 -1.28 -3.27
C LYS A 297 8.34 -0.43 -4.35
N GLU A 298 8.97 -0.25 -5.50
CA GLU A 298 8.43 0.52 -6.61
C GLU A 298 7.71 -0.39 -7.61
N ALA A 299 6.39 -0.37 -7.59
CA ALA A 299 5.56 -1.31 -8.36
C ALA A 299 5.73 -1.15 -9.88
N SER A 300 6.03 0.06 -10.36
CA SER A 300 6.22 0.33 -11.79
C SER A 300 7.44 -0.40 -12.38
N ASN A 301 8.42 -0.78 -11.54
CA ASN A 301 9.58 -1.56 -11.98
C ASN A 301 9.20 -2.94 -12.52
N VAL A 302 8.05 -3.50 -12.13
CA VAL A 302 7.56 -4.77 -12.67
C VAL A 302 7.38 -4.67 -14.18
N ASP A 303 6.83 -3.56 -14.67
CA ASP A 303 6.66 -3.34 -16.11
C ASP A 303 8.00 -3.12 -16.82
N ILE A 304 8.92 -2.39 -16.18
CA ILE A 304 10.27 -2.13 -16.71
C ILE A 304 11.05 -3.44 -16.88
N LEU A 305 10.95 -4.36 -15.91
CA LEU A 305 11.69 -5.62 -15.93
C LEU A 305 11.04 -6.70 -16.79
N PHE A 306 9.70 -6.77 -16.84
CA PHE A 306 9.02 -7.98 -17.33
C PHE A 306 8.03 -7.77 -18.49
N ASN A 307 7.62 -6.54 -18.81
CA ASN A 307 6.56 -6.29 -19.80
C ASN A 307 7.05 -6.30 -21.26
N TYR A 308 7.56 -7.46 -21.69
CA TYR A 308 8.07 -7.65 -23.05
C TYR A 308 6.98 -7.51 -24.14
N CYS A 309 5.72 -7.81 -23.81
CA CYS A 309 4.59 -7.68 -24.72
C CYS A 309 4.39 -6.21 -25.14
N GLN A 310 4.35 -5.29 -24.16
CA GLN A 310 4.22 -3.86 -24.41
C GLN A 310 5.42 -3.33 -25.21
N SER A 311 6.64 -3.72 -24.87
CA SER A 311 7.86 -3.34 -25.61
C SER A 311 7.82 -3.85 -27.06
N LYS A 312 7.38 -5.09 -27.29
CA LYS A 312 7.22 -5.68 -28.62
C LYS A 312 6.18 -4.96 -29.45
N ASP A 313 5.06 -4.56 -28.86
CA ASP A 313 4.00 -3.83 -29.57
C ASP A 313 4.40 -2.38 -29.84
N ARG A 314 5.17 -1.74 -28.95
CA ARG A 314 5.81 -0.45 -29.22
C ARG A 314 6.78 -0.56 -30.41
N TYR A 315 7.66 -1.58 -30.42
CA TYR A 315 8.56 -1.86 -31.55
C TYR A 315 7.80 -2.02 -32.87
N LYS A 316 6.72 -2.83 -32.91
CA LYS A 316 5.90 -3.01 -34.13
C LYS A 316 5.30 -1.69 -34.62
N ARG A 317 4.77 -0.86 -33.70
CA ARG A 317 4.18 0.45 -34.03
C ARG A 317 5.22 1.41 -34.61
N LEU A 318 6.37 1.56 -33.95
CA LEU A 318 7.43 2.47 -34.40
C LEU A 318 8.10 1.99 -35.69
N LYS A 319 8.20 0.68 -35.91
CA LYS A 319 8.68 0.10 -37.18
C LYS A 319 7.80 0.52 -38.36
N ARG A 320 6.47 0.62 -38.15
CA ARG A 320 5.53 1.11 -39.17
C ARG A 320 5.69 2.61 -39.44
N GLN A 321 6.15 3.37 -38.46
CA GLN A 321 6.34 4.83 -38.53
C GLN A 321 7.72 5.26 -39.09
N LYS A 322 8.56 4.32 -39.54
CA LYS A 322 9.89 4.57 -40.15
C LYS A 322 10.83 5.44 -39.29
N ILE A 323 10.80 5.25 -37.98
CA ILE A 323 11.70 5.91 -37.02
C ILE A 323 13.14 5.39 -37.16
N ALA A 324 14.10 6.11 -36.58
CA ALA A 324 15.53 5.80 -36.56
C ALA A 324 15.81 4.33 -36.18
N LYS A 325 16.78 3.73 -36.89
CA LYS A 325 17.14 2.30 -36.73
C LYS A 325 17.67 1.96 -35.34
N GLN A 326 18.31 2.92 -34.66
CA GLN A 326 18.87 2.75 -33.32
C GLN A 326 17.77 2.55 -32.28
N ASP A 327 16.72 3.38 -32.26
CA ASP A 327 15.60 3.25 -31.33
C ASP A 327 14.87 1.92 -31.49
N LEU A 328 14.72 1.47 -32.74
CA LEU A 328 14.14 0.16 -33.06
C LEU A 328 15.01 -1.00 -32.56
N PHE A 329 16.34 -0.85 -32.61
CA PHE A 329 17.26 -1.84 -32.07
C PHE A 329 17.17 -1.90 -30.54
N HIS A 330 17.21 -0.75 -29.86
CA HIS A 330 17.08 -0.69 -28.40
C HIS A 330 15.78 -1.30 -27.89
N LEU A 331 14.63 -0.97 -28.51
CA LEU A 331 13.35 -1.55 -28.11
C LEU A 331 13.26 -3.06 -28.38
N LYS A 332 13.87 -3.54 -29.47
CA LYS A 332 13.93 -4.96 -29.76
C LYS A 332 14.80 -5.69 -28.72
N LYS A 333 15.94 -5.11 -28.35
CA LYS A 333 16.83 -5.63 -27.32
C LYS A 333 16.12 -5.65 -25.96
N GLN A 334 15.51 -4.54 -25.55
CA GLN A 334 14.73 -4.44 -24.31
C GLN A 334 13.62 -5.51 -24.24
N ALA A 335 12.86 -5.72 -25.31
CA ALA A 335 11.83 -6.76 -25.33
C ALA A 335 12.41 -8.17 -25.19
N GLU A 336 13.61 -8.42 -25.72
CA GLU A 336 14.28 -9.71 -25.56
C GLU A 336 14.82 -9.89 -24.13
N ASP A 337 15.45 -8.86 -23.57
CA ASP A 337 15.98 -8.87 -22.21
C ASP A 337 14.85 -9.07 -21.18
N GLN A 338 13.75 -8.33 -21.32
CA GLN A 338 12.54 -8.49 -20.48
C GLN A 338 11.96 -9.91 -20.57
N ARG A 339 11.95 -10.49 -21.78
CA ARG A 339 11.46 -11.86 -21.99
C ARG A 339 12.34 -12.90 -21.29
N GLN A 340 13.66 -12.72 -21.34
CA GLN A 340 14.62 -13.60 -20.66
C GLN A 340 14.46 -13.51 -19.14
N LEU A 341 14.36 -12.30 -18.59
CA LEU A 341 14.10 -12.08 -17.17
C LEU A 341 12.77 -12.72 -16.73
N LEU A 342 11.69 -12.47 -17.46
CA LEU A 342 10.39 -13.05 -17.14
C LEU A 342 10.43 -14.58 -17.13
N ASN A 343 11.06 -15.20 -18.13
CA ASN A 343 11.21 -16.66 -18.18
C ASN A 343 12.04 -17.19 -17.00
N PHE A 344 13.12 -16.50 -16.65
CA PHE A 344 13.94 -16.84 -15.48
C PHE A 344 13.11 -16.84 -14.18
N PHE A 345 12.37 -15.76 -13.93
CA PHE A 345 11.48 -15.68 -12.75
C PHE A 345 10.40 -16.75 -12.80
N TYR A 346 9.75 -16.94 -13.94
CA TYR A 346 8.69 -17.93 -14.13
C TYR A 346 9.16 -19.35 -13.78
N GLU A 347 10.31 -19.78 -14.33
CA GLU A 347 10.87 -21.10 -14.04
C GLU A 347 11.22 -21.28 -12.56
N ARG A 348 11.77 -20.25 -11.91
CA ARG A 348 12.14 -20.30 -10.50
C ARG A 348 10.92 -20.33 -9.59
N PHE A 349 9.89 -19.56 -9.90
CA PHE A 349 8.60 -19.58 -9.20
C PHE A 349 7.88 -20.92 -9.39
N GLN A 350 7.95 -21.50 -10.59
CA GLN A 350 7.37 -22.81 -10.87
C GLN A 350 8.08 -23.93 -10.09
N LYS A 351 9.41 -23.94 -10.08
CA LYS A 351 10.22 -24.93 -9.34
C LYS A 351 9.95 -24.87 -7.82
N ARG A 352 9.74 -23.67 -7.28
CA ARG A 352 9.39 -23.48 -5.86
C ARG A 352 7.90 -23.64 -5.55
N GLY A 353 7.04 -23.90 -6.53
CA GLY A 353 5.60 -24.11 -6.34
C GLY A 353 4.78 -22.84 -6.11
N ALA A 354 5.40 -21.66 -6.03
CA ALA A 354 4.73 -20.38 -5.79
C ALA A 354 3.70 -20.03 -6.88
N LEU A 355 4.00 -20.40 -8.14
CA LEU A 355 3.13 -20.09 -9.27
C LEU A 355 1.71 -20.67 -9.12
N LYS A 356 1.58 -21.86 -8.51
CA LYS A 356 0.27 -22.50 -8.29
C LYS A 356 -0.62 -21.65 -7.38
N ASN A 357 -0.05 -21.07 -6.33
CA ASN A 357 -0.79 -20.24 -5.38
C ASN A 357 -1.24 -18.94 -6.04
N ILE A 358 -0.35 -18.31 -6.82
CA ILE A 358 -0.65 -17.09 -7.56
C ILE A 358 -1.80 -17.33 -8.55
N VAL A 359 -1.71 -18.38 -9.38
CA VAL A 359 -2.75 -18.71 -10.35
C VAL A 359 -4.07 -19.07 -9.66
N ALA A 360 -4.03 -19.89 -8.60
CA ALA A 360 -5.23 -20.26 -7.86
C ALA A 360 -5.95 -19.04 -7.25
N PHE A 361 -5.21 -18.04 -6.78
CA PHE A 361 -5.81 -16.80 -6.28
C PHE A 361 -6.56 -16.05 -7.38
N TYR A 362 -5.95 -15.85 -8.56
CA TYR A 362 -6.62 -15.14 -9.66
C TYR A 362 -7.83 -15.90 -10.22
N GLU A 363 -7.81 -17.24 -10.21
CA GLU A 363 -8.97 -18.07 -10.56
C GLU A 363 -10.09 -18.01 -9.51
N MET A 364 -9.74 -17.77 -8.25
CA MET A 364 -10.68 -17.65 -7.13
C MET A 364 -11.43 -16.31 -7.14
N LEU A 365 -10.76 -15.22 -7.50
CA LEU A 365 -11.30 -13.85 -7.47
C LEU A 365 -12.70 -13.67 -8.11
N PRO A 366 -13.03 -14.23 -9.29
CA PRO A 366 -14.35 -14.04 -9.88
C PRO A 366 -15.48 -14.79 -9.14
N ILE A 367 -15.16 -15.77 -8.28
CA ILE A 367 -16.15 -16.68 -7.69
C ILE A 367 -16.22 -16.64 -6.16
N TYR A 368 -15.24 -16.05 -5.46
CA TYR A 368 -15.15 -16.18 -3.99
C TYR A 368 -16.38 -15.65 -3.25
N GLN A 369 -16.99 -14.56 -3.73
CA GLN A 369 -18.19 -13.97 -3.11
C GLN A 369 -19.40 -14.90 -3.11
N ASN A 370 -19.47 -15.87 -4.04
CA ASN A 370 -20.56 -16.85 -4.09
C ASN A 370 -20.46 -17.89 -2.96
N TYR A 371 -19.28 -18.04 -2.36
CA TYR A 371 -18.98 -19.06 -1.35
C TYR A 371 -18.54 -18.47 0.00
N CYS A 372 -18.24 -17.18 0.05
CA CYS A 372 -17.81 -16.46 1.23
C CYS A 372 -18.87 -15.41 1.62
N PRO A 373 -19.60 -15.60 2.72
CA PRO A 373 -19.64 -16.75 3.65
C PRO A 373 -20.43 -17.97 3.09
N PRO A 374 -20.26 -19.21 3.63
CA PRO A 374 -19.62 -19.56 4.91
C PRO A 374 -18.13 -19.91 4.86
N LEU A 375 -17.53 -20.12 3.68
CA LEU A 375 -16.11 -20.45 3.58
C LEU A 375 -15.25 -19.20 3.71
N SER A 376 -14.03 -19.33 4.23
CA SER A 376 -13.03 -18.27 4.15
C SER A 376 -12.33 -18.26 2.79
N PRO A 377 -11.76 -17.11 2.34
CA PRO A 377 -10.99 -17.05 1.11
C PRO A 377 -9.86 -18.09 1.06
N HIS A 378 -9.14 -18.33 2.17
CA HIS A 378 -8.10 -19.36 2.22
C HIS A 378 -8.64 -20.78 2.03
N GLN A 379 -9.84 -21.10 2.51
CA GLN A 379 -10.44 -22.42 2.28
C GLN A 379 -10.73 -22.65 0.79
N ILE A 380 -11.25 -21.63 0.10
CA ILE A 380 -11.50 -21.70 -1.34
C ILE A 380 -10.18 -21.83 -2.10
N LEU A 381 -9.16 -21.04 -1.72
CA LEU A 381 -7.83 -21.11 -2.30
C LEU A 381 -7.20 -22.51 -2.12
N THR A 382 -7.29 -23.08 -0.92
CA THR A 382 -6.71 -24.40 -0.62
C THR A 382 -7.41 -25.50 -1.42
N PHE A 383 -8.74 -25.42 -1.59
CA PHE A 383 -9.50 -26.32 -2.46
C PHE A 383 -9.03 -26.28 -3.94
N LEU A 384 -8.68 -25.10 -4.44
CA LEU A 384 -8.14 -24.94 -5.79
C LEU A 384 -6.71 -25.50 -5.92
N ILE A 385 -5.90 -25.43 -4.86
CA ILE A 385 -4.50 -25.91 -4.89
C ILE A 385 -4.41 -27.41 -4.61
N VAL A 386 -5.08 -27.90 -3.57
CA VAL A 386 -4.93 -29.25 -3.03
C VAL A 386 -6.02 -30.17 -3.60
N ARG A 387 -5.65 -31.00 -4.59
CA ARG A 387 -6.58 -31.97 -5.20
C ARG A 387 -7.23 -32.94 -4.20
N LYS A 388 -6.57 -33.25 -3.08
CA LYS A 388 -7.09 -34.17 -2.05
C LYS A 388 -8.28 -33.57 -1.28
N GLU A 389 -8.34 -32.26 -1.13
CA GLU A 389 -9.44 -31.55 -0.45
C GLU A 389 -10.70 -31.46 -1.31
N ARG A 390 -10.63 -31.87 -2.58
CA ARG A 390 -11.77 -31.93 -3.48
C ARG A 390 -12.60 -33.21 -3.33
N ARG A 391 -12.16 -34.14 -2.49
CA ARG A 391 -12.91 -35.37 -2.20
C ARG A 391 -13.73 -35.13 -0.94
N LEU A 392 -15.03 -34.96 -1.12
CA LEU A 392 -16.04 -35.11 -0.08
C LEU A 392 -16.11 -36.56 0.39
#